data_AF-A0A4C1Z2P2-F1
#
_entry.id   AF-A0A4C1Z2P2-F1
#
_cell.length_a   1.000
_cell.length_b   1.000
_cell.length_c   1.000
_cell.angle_alpha   90.00
_cell.angle_beta   90.00
_cell.angle_gamma   90.00
#
_symmetry.space_group_name_H-M   'P 1'
#
loop_
_entity.id
_entity.type
_entity.pdbx_description
1 polymer ?
#
loop_
_entity_poly.entity_id
_entity_poly.type
_entity_poly.pdbx_seq_one_letter_code
_entity_poly.pdbx_strand_id
1 'polypeptide(L)'
;MISERLNYICRNQQRLRAEEYIHLRDALNQDGNVDPSNIGQRVILPSSFTGSPRYLHEKTQDAMTYVRNYGRPDLFVTFTCNPEWPEIKAELLPDQRSFDRHDIISRVFHLKMKNS
;
A
#
# COMPACT_ATOMS: atom_id res chain seq x y z
N MET A 1 14.45 -14.15 7.35
CA MET A 1 13.06 -13.70 7.58
C MET A 1 12.26 -13.41 6.29
N ILE A 2 12.52 -12.35 5.50
CA ILE A 2 11.73 -12.08 4.26
C ILE A 2 12.01 -13.14 3.18
N SER A 3 13.27 -13.54 3.00
CA SER A 3 13.66 -14.55 2.00
C SER A 3 13.08 -15.95 2.28
N GLU A 4 12.93 -16.33 3.55
CA GLU A 4 12.31 -17.61 3.92
C GLU A 4 10.80 -17.59 3.66
N ARG A 5 10.13 -16.47 3.93
CA ARG A 5 8.71 -16.28 3.65
C ARG A 5 8.44 -16.30 2.14
N LEU A 6 9.31 -15.67 1.34
CA LEU A 6 9.23 -15.74 -0.12
C LEU A 6 9.46 -17.17 -0.64
N ASN A 7 10.48 -17.88 -0.13
CA ASN A 7 10.71 -19.28 -0.48
C ASN A 7 9.51 -20.18 -0.11
N TYR A 8 8.90 -19.95 1.04
CA TYR A 8 7.68 -20.64 1.44
C TYR A 8 6.54 -20.36 0.46
N ILE A 9 6.32 -19.10 0.07
CA ILE A 9 5.30 -18.73 -0.92
C ILE A 9 5.58 -19.40 -2.27
N CYS A 10 6.83 -19.37 -2.76
CA CYS A 10 7.23 -20.03 -4.01
C CYS A 10 6.92 -21.52 -4.00
N ARG A 11 7.19 -22.22 -2.89
CA ARG A 11 7.04 -23.67 -2.78
C ARG A 11 5.62 -24.13 -2.46
N ASN A 12 4.75 -23.26 -1.93
CA ASN A 12 3.41 -23.62 -1.47
C ASN A 12 2.27 -23.00 -2.32
N GLN A 13 2.51 -22.73 -3.61
CA GLN A 13 1.54 -22.09 -4.50
C GLN A 13 0.20 -22.86 -4.61
N GLN A 14 0.23 -24.19 -4.59
CA GLN A 14 -0.98 -25.03 -4.62
C GLN A 14 -1.88 -24.81 -3.40
N ARG A 15 -1.28 -24.72 -2.20
CA ARG A 15 -2.02 -24.44 -0.95
C ARG A 15 -2.60 -23.02 -0.92
N LEU A 16 -1.96 -22.10 -1.65
CA LEU A 16 -2.44 -20.72 -1.85
C LEU A 16 -3.47 -20.60 -2.98
N ARG A 17 -4.00 -21.73 -3.49
CA ARG A 17 -4.96 -21.81 -4.60
C ARG A 17 -4.53 -21.04 -5.84
N ALA A 18 -3.25 -21.03 -6.16
CA ALA A 18 -2.75 -20.36 -7.37
C ALA A 18 -3.43 -20.86 -8.65
N GLU A 19 -3.92 -22.11 -8.65
CA GLU A 19 -4.62 -22.77 -9.77
C GLU A 19 -5.96 -22.12 -10.13
N GLU A 20 -6.73 -21.65 -9.14
CA GLU A 20 -8.03 -20.97 -9.36
C GLU A 20 -7.85 -19.65 -10.12
N TYR A 21 -6.66 -19.04 -10.01
CA TYR A 21 -6.28 -17.80 -10.65
C TYR A 21 -5.54 -17.98 -11.99
N ILE A 22 -5.23 -19.22 -12.40
CA ILE A 22 -4.74 -19.52 -13.75
C ILE A 22 -5.77 -19.03 -14.77
N HIS A 23 -7.06 -19.24 -14.54
CA HIS A 23 -8.12 -18.78 -15.44
C HIS A 23 -8.20 -17.25 -15.56
N LEU A 24 -7.99 -16.52 -14.46
CA LEU A 24 -7.98 -15.04 -14.45
C LEU A 24 -6.72 -14.51 -15.16
N ARG A 25 -5.57 -15.15 -14.92
CA ARG A 25 -4.32 -14.88 -15.62
C ARG A 25 -4.43 -15.18 -17.12
N ASP A 26 -5.07 -16.27 -17.48
CA ASP A 26 -5.23 -16.70 -18.87
C ASP A 26 -6.23 -15.80 -19.62
N ALA A 27 -7.26 -15.31 -18.94
CA ALA A 27 -8.14 -14.25 -19.46
C ALA A 27 -7.39 -12.92 -19.70
N LEU A 28 -6.45 -12.54 -18.83
CA LEU A 28 -5.59 -11.35 -19.04
C LEU A 28 -4.49 -11.57 -20.09
N ASN A 29 -3.97 -12.79 -20.21
CA ASN A 29 -2.96 -13.14 -21.22
C ASN A 29 -3.56 -13.32 -22.62
N GLN A 30 -4.88 -13.52 -22.75
CA GLN A 30 -5.59 -13.60 -24.03
C GLN A 30 -5.55 -12.27 -24.82
N ASP A 31 -5.19 -11.15 -24.19
CA ASP A 31 -4.96 -9.85 -24.85
C ASP A 31 -3.67 -9.80 -25.70
N GLY A 32 -3.04 -10.96 -25.98
CA GLY A 32 -2.48 -11.21 -27.31
C GLY A 32 -1.01 -10.86 -27.57
N ASN A 33 -0.16 -10.70 -26.55
CA ASN A 33 1.26 -10.45 -26.81
C ASN A 33 2.22 -10.94 -25.70
N VAL A 34 2.18 -12.21 -25.31
CA VAL A 34 3.18 -12.78 -24.39
C VAL A 34 3.61 -14.18 -24.81
N ASP A 35 4.87 -14.31 -25.24
CA ASP A 35 5.51 -15.58 -25.57
C ASP A 35 5.56 -16.52 -24.35
N PRO A 36 4.98 -17.75 -24.42
CA PRO A 36 4.98 -18.71 -23.32
C PRO A 36 6.38 -19.13 -22.84
N SER A 37 7.38 -19.04 -23.73
CA SER A 37 8.78 -19.42 -23.49
C SER A 37 9.57 -18.40 -22.67
N ASN A 38 9.10 -17.15 -22.56
CA ASN A 38 9.72 -16.08 -21.76
C ASN A 38 9.10 -15.94 -20.35
N ILE A 39 8.11 -16.77 -20.03
CA ILE A 39 7.44 -16.74 -18.74
C ILE A 39 8.28 -17.56 -17.76
N GLY A 40 9.28 -16.91 -17.15
CA GLY A 40 9.92 -17.44 -15.94
C GLY A 40 8.88 -17.84 -14.89
N GLN A 41 9.26 -18.70 -13.94
CA GLN A 41 8.36 -19.28 -12.94
C GLN A 41 7.50 -18.20 -12.24
N ARG A 42 6.23 -18.06 -12.65
CA ARG A 42 5.30 -17.07 -12.10
C ARG A 42 4.88 -17.51 -10.70
N VAL A 43 5.55 -16.97 -9.68
CA VAL A 43 5.14 -17.12 -8.28
C VAL A 43 4.11 -16.05 -7.97
N ILE A 44 2.91 -16.46 -7.56
CA ILE A 44 1.86 -15.52 -7.21
C ILE A 44 2.02 -15.14 -5.73
N LEU A 45 2.24 -13.86 -5.45
CA LEU A 45 2.40 -13.35 -4.09
C LEU A 45 1.03 -13.14 -3.43
N PRO A 46 0.79 -13.65 -2.21
CA PRO A 46 -0.48 -13.45 -1.50
C PRO A 46 -0.73 -11.98 -1.19
N SER A 47 -1.99 -11.60 -0.97
CA SER A 47 -2.35 -10.20 -0.66
C SER A 47 -1.78 -9.68 0.66
N SER A 48 -1.41 -10.59 1.58
CA SER A 48 -0.64 -10.26 2.80
C SER A 48 0.78 -9.74 2.53
N PHE A 49 1.24 -9.75 1.28
CA PHE A 49 2.48 -9.12 0.87
C PHE A 49 2.19 -7.71 0.35
N THR A 50 2.52 -6.70 1.15
CA THR A 50 2.36 -5.28 0.81
C THR A 50 3.08 -4.95 -0.51
N GLY A 51 2.38 -4.28 -1.42
CA GLY A 51 2.90 -3.92 -2.74
C GLY A 51 2.82 -5.02 -3.80
N SER A 52 2.34 -6.23 -3.46
CA SER A 52 2.01 -7.23 -4.48
C SER A 52 0.80 -6.79 -5.32
N PRO A 53 0.66 -7.30 -6.56
CA PRO A 53 -0.56 -7.09 -7.34
C PRO A 53 -1.84 -7.50 -6.59
N ARG A 54 -1.76 -8.54 -5.75
CA ARG A 54 -2.92 -8.99 -4.95
C ARG A 54 -3.23 -8.07 -3.77
N TYR A 55 -2.22 -7.51 -3.12
CA TYR A 55 -2.43 -6.48 -2.12
C TYR A 55 -3.17 -5.28 -2.71
N LEU A 56 -2.74 -4.83 -3.90
CA LEU A 56 -3.39 -3.71 -4.57
C LEU A 56 -4.82 -4.05 -5.00
N HIS A 57 -5.05 -5.24 -5.57
CA HIS A 57 -6.38 -5.68 -5.97
C HIS A 57 -7.37 -5.73 -4.80
N GLU A 58 -6.97 -6.31 -3.66
CA GLU A 58 -7.78 -6.32 -2.44
C GLU A 58 -8.12 -4.91 -1.96
N LYS A 59 -7.13 -4.00 -1.95
CA LYS A 59 -7.37 -2.59 -1.58
C LYS A 59 -8.31 -1.86 -2.53
N THR A 60 -8.26 -2.17 -3.83
CA THR A 60 -9.21 -1.63 -4.80
C THR A 60 -10.61 -2.18 -4.55
N GLN A 61 -10.77 -3.48 -4.29
CA GLN A 61 -12.07 -4.08 -3.97
C GLN A 61 -12.66 -3.51 -2.67
N ASP A 62 -11.84 -3.32 -1.64
CA ASP A 62 -12.23 -2.65 -0.40
C ASP A 62 -12.75 -1.24 -0.70
N ALA A 63 -11.99 -0.43 -1.45
CA ALA A 63 -12.37 0.92 -1.82
C ALA A 63 -13.70 0.96 -2.61
N MET A 64 -13.87 0.06 -3.57
CA MET A 64 -15.12 -0.06 -4.34
C MET A 64 -16.30 -0.47 -3.45
N THR A 65 -16.06 -1.31 -2.44
CA THR A 65 -17.08 -1.69 -1.44
C THR A 65 -17.47 -0.48 -0.59
N TYR A 66 -16.51 0.34 -0.17
CA TYR A 66 -16.79 1.61 0.51
C TYR A 66 -17.62 2.55 -0.37
N VAL A 67 -17.25 2.75 -1.64
CA VAL A 67 -17.98 3.60 -2.57
C VAL A 67 -19.41 3.09 -2.81
N ARG A 68 -19.59 1.77 -2.90
CA ARG A 68 -20.92 1.16 -3.04
C ARG A 68 -21.79 1.40 -1.80
N ASN A 69 -21.21 1.32 -0.61
CA ASN A 69 -21.96 1.42 0.65
C ASN A 69 -22.24 2.87 1.06
N TYR A 70 -21.30 3.79 0.82
CA TYR A 70 -21.35 5.17 1.31
C TYR A 70 -21.51 6.21 0.19
N GLY A 71 -21.54 5.78 -1.06
CA GLY A 71 -21.56 6.67 -2.22
C GLY A 71 -20.17 7.13 -2.63
N ARG A 72 -20.11 7.86 -3.76
CA ARG A 72 -18.86 8.42 -4.26
C ARG A 72 -18.38 9.54 -3.32
N PRO A 73 -17.10 9.57 -2.93
CA PRO A 73 -16.56 10.71 -2.21
C PRO A 73 -16.52 11.93 -3.15
N ASP A 74 -17.23 12.99 -2.77
CA ASP A 74 -17.26 14.26 -3.51
C ASP A 74 -16.34 15.33 -2.90
N LEU A 75 -15.84 15.10 -1.68
CA LEU A 75 -14.97 16.01 -0.95
C LEU A 75 -13.60 15.38 -0.72
N PHE A 76 -12.54 16.06 -1.18
CA PHE A 76 -11.16 15.76 -0.83
C PHE A 76 -10.63 16.91 0.04
N VAL A 77 -10.33 16.61 1.30
CA VAL A 77 -9.70 17.56 2.22
C VAL A 77 -8.22 17.21 2.35
N THR A 78 -7.35 18.17 2.06
CA THR A 78 -5.91 18.03 2.29
C THR A 78 -5.52 18.89 3.48
N PHE A 79 -4.97 18.26 4.52
CA PHE A 79 -4.34 18.94 5.64
C PHE A 79 -2.83 18.92 5.42
N THR A 80 -2.20 20.09 5.37
CA THR A 80 -0.75 20.23 5.17
C THR A 80 -0.09 20.64 6.48
N CYS A 81 0.94 19.91 6.91
CA CYS A 81 1.76 20.31 8.05
C CYS A 81 2.79 21.36 7.60
N ASN A 82 2.85 22.51 8.28
CA ASN A 82 3.87 23.51 8.03
C ASN A 82 5.03 23.34 9.04
N PRO A 83 6.25 22.98 8.62
CA PRO A 83 7.40 22.83 9.51
C PRO A 83 7.81 24.14 10.20
N GLU A 84 7.36 25.29 9.68
CA GLU A 84 7.66 26.60 10.25
C GLU A 84 6.78 27.00 11.44
N TRP A 85 5.84 26.14 11.85
CA TRP A 85 4.98 26.40 13.00
C TRP A 85 5.79 26.63 14.29
N PRO A 86 5.41 27.62 15.11
CA PRO A 86 6.15 27.97 16.32
C PRO A 86 6.21 26.81 17.32
N GLU A 87 5.17 25.97 17.37
CA GLU A 87 5.13 24.78 18.22
C GLU A 87 6.17 23.73 17.82
N ILE A 88 6.54 23.66 16.53
CA ILE A 88 7.60 22.77 16.06
C ILE A 88 8.95 23.39 16.41
N LYS A 89 9.15 24.68 16.10
CA LYS A 89 10.41 25.38 16.37
C LYS A 89 10.77 25.43 17.85
N ALA A 90 9.78 25.56 18.73
CA ALA A 90 9.98 25.61 20.18
C ALA A 90 10.51 24.28 20.77
N GLU A 91 10.21 23.16 20.13
CA GLU A 91 10.58 21.82 20.61
C GLU A 91 11.86 21.28 19.94
N LEU A 92 12.39 21.98 18.92
CA LEU A 92 13.64 21.63 18.26
C LEU A 92 14.84 22.07 19.13
N LEU A 93 15.79 21.16 19.29
CA LEU A 93 17.08 21.48 19.92
C LEU A 93 17.95 22.31 18.95
N PRO A 94 18.97 23.03 19.45
CA PRO A 94 19.96 23.69 18.60
C PRO A 94 20.52 22.70 17.56
N ASP A 95 20.64 23.15 16.31
CA ASP A 95 21.07 22.39 15.13
C ASP A 95 20.15 21.26 14.65
N GLN A 96 18.98 21.04 15.28
CA GLN A 96 17.98 20.11 14.74
C GLN A 96 17.08 20.79 13.71
N ARG A 97 16.82 20.10 12.60
CA ARG A 97 15.84 20.52 11.60
C ARG A 97 14.52 19.78 11.84
N SER A 98 13.42 20.37 11.38
CA SER A 98 12.07 19.81 11.54
C SER A 98 11.98 18.36 11.03
N PHE A 99 12.60 18.08 9.89
CA PHE A 99 12.66 16.74 9.30
C PHE A 99 13.59 15.77 10.04
N ASP A 100 14.42 16.22 10.97
CA ASP A 100 15.18 15.31 11.85
C ASP A 100 14.29 14.79 13.01
N ARG A 101 13.14 15.44 13.27
CA ARG A 101 12.21 15.16 14.37
C ARG A 101 10.76 14.96 13.90
N HIS A 102 10.54 13.90 13.13
CA HIS A 102 9.22 13.51 12.61
C HIS A 102 8.16 13.30 13.72
N ASP A 103 8.59 12.92 14.93
CA ASP A 103 7.73 12.77 16.10
C ASP A 103 7.09 14.09 16.53
N ILE A 104 7.85 15.19 16.54
CA ILE A 104 7.37 16.53 16.87
C ILE A 104 6.36 17.00 15.82
N ILE A 105 6.71 16.85 14.53
CA ILE A 105 5.83 17.19 13.40
C ILE A 105 4.49 16.47 13.53
N SER A 106 4.51 15.15 13.74
CA SER A 106 3.31 14.32 13.88
C SER A 106 2.45 14.76 15.07
N ARG A 107 3.07 15.06 16.22
CA ARG A 107 2.37 15.51 17.42
C ARG A 107 1.70 16.86 17.21
N VAL A 108 2.42 17.86 16.66
CA VAL A 108 1.87 19.19 16.39
C VAL A 108 0.76 19.12 15.34
N PHE A 109 0.95 18.33 14.29
CA PHE A 109 -0.08 18.10 13.27
C PHE A 109 -1.37 17.54 13.88
N HIS A 110 -1.27 16.52 14.74
CA HIS A 110 -2.42 15.94 15.42
C HIS A 110 -3.13 16.94 16.35
N LEU A 111 -2.36 17.78 17.05
CA LEU A 111 -2.93 18.85 17.88
C LEU A 111 -3.68 19.89 17.05
N LYS A 112 -3.13 20.31 15.90
CA LYS A 112 -3.81 21.23 14.97
C LYS A 112 -5.09 20.61 14.42
N MET A 113 -5.06 19.34 14.04
CA MET A 113 -6.25 18.63 13.54
C MET A 113 -7.38 18.55 14.57
N LYS A 114 -7.06 18.36 15.85
CA LYS A 114 -8.07 18.29 16.92
C LYS A 114 -8.68 19.65 17.26
N ASN A 115 -7.93 20.73 17.05
CA ASN A 115 -8.32 22.09 17.37
C ASN A 115 -8.85 22.87 16.15
N SER A 116 -8.93 22.23 14.97
CA SER A 116 -9.54 22.77 13.75
C SER A 116 -11.02 22.39 13.70
#